data_AF-A0A151K131-F1
#
_entry.id   AF-A0A151K131-F1
#
_cell.length_a   1.000
_cell.length_b   1.000
_cell.length_c   1.000
_cell.angle_alpha   90.00
_cell.angle_beta   90.00
_cell.angle_gamma   90.00
#
_symmetry.space_group_name_H-M   'P 1'
#
loop_
_entity.id
_entity.type
_entity.pdbx_description
1 polymer ?
#
loop_
_entity_poly.entity_id
_entity_poly.type
_entity_poly.pdbx_seq_one_letter_code
_entity_poly.pdbx_strand_id
1 'polypeptide(L)'
;IIGSAIRIIIRLELGSCGNLINDNQIYNSLITNHIFIIIFFIVIPFIIGGFGNFLIPLILGSPDIAYPRINNISHPEIYILILPGFGLISHIIINERGKKETFGFLGILYVIITIGFLAHHIFTIGLDVDTRAYFTSATIIIAIPTGIKIFRGFTGIILSNSSIDIILHDTYYVVAHFHYVLSIGAVFSIIAGFIH
;
A
#
# COMPACT_ATOMS: atom_id res chain seq x y z
N ILE A 1 -14.85 8.42 6.61
CA ILE A 1 -15.21 9.44 7.63
C ILE A 1 -14.75 9.05 9.03
N ILE A 2 -15.16 7.89 9.58
CA ILE A 2 -14.74 7.45 10.91
C ILE A 2 -13.21 7.28 11.02
N GLY A 3 -12.57 6.55 10.09
CA GLY A 3 -11.11 6.38 10.09
C GLY A 3 -10.33 7.70 10.02
N SER A 4 -10.83 8.70 9.27
CA SER A 4 -10.24 10.04 9.21
C SER A 4 -10.49 10.86 10.48
N ALA A 5 -11.63 10.69 11.15
CA ALA A 5 -11.93 11.34 12.42
C ALA A 5 -11.00 10.84 13.54
N ILE A 6 -10.77 9.52 13.61
CA ILE A 6 -9.81 8.93 14.56
C ILE A 6 -8.40 9.47 14.33
N ARG A 7 -7.99 9.64 13.05
CA ARG A 7 -6.69 10.27 12.71
C ARG A 7 -6.55 11.68 13.28
N ILE A 8 -7.64 12.46 13.28
CA ILE A 8 -7.63 13.83 13.82
C ILE A 8 -7.46 13.76 15.34
N ILE A 9 -8.16 12.87 16.03
CA ILE A 9 -8.03 12.67 17.48
C ILE A 9 -6.58 12.31 17.85
N ILE A 10 -5.97 11.35 17.14
CA ILE A 10 -4.56 10.96 17.38
C ILE A 10 -3.61 12.15 17.15
N ARG A 11 -3.85 12.97 16.12
CA ARG A 11 -3.02 14.16 15.86
C ARG A 11 -3.21 15.27 16.87
N LEU A 12 -4.40 15.39 17.45
CA LEU A 12 -4.67 16.34 18.53
C LEU A 12 -3.96 15.90 19.81
N GLU A 13 -3.98 14.62 20.15
CA GLU A 13 -3.21 14.05 21.27
C GLU A 13 -1.71 14.36 21.13
N LEU A 14 -1.17 14.18 19.93
CA LEU A 14 0.26 14.44 19.63
C LEU A 14 0.58 15.91 19.35
N GLY A 15 -0.41 16.82 19.39
CA GLY A 15 -0.26 18.21 18.95
C GLY A 15 0.44 19.13 19.96
N SER A 16 0.51 18.72 21.23
CA SER A 16 1.18 19.45 22.31
C SER A 16 1.79 18.48 23.31
N CYS A 17 2.82 18.92 24.03
CA CYS A 17 3.38 18.12 25.12
C CYS A 17 2.38 18.07 26.30
N GLY A 18 1.66 16.96 26.43
CA GLY A 18 0.68 16.70 27.50
C GLY A 18 -0.31 15.61 27.09
N ASN A 19 -0.90 14.90 28.04
CA ASN A 19 -1.91 13.88 27.76
C ASN A 19 -3.30 14.52 27.74
N LEU A 20 -3.98 14.52 26.58
CA LEU A 20 -5.37 14.99 26.50
C LEU A 20 -6.34 13.86 26.85
N ILE A 21 -6.10 12.65 26.34
CA ILE A 21 -6.94 11.47 26.59
C ILE A 21 -6.72 10.91 28.00
N ASN A 22 -5.51 11.05 28.56
CA ASN A 22 -5.12 10.55 29.89
C ASN A 22 -5.32 9.03 30.11
N ASP A 23 -5.51 8.25 29.03
CA ASP A 23 -5.65 6.79 29.06
C ASP A 23 -4.90 6.15 27.88
N ASN A 24 -3.84 5.40 28.20
CA ASN A 24 -2.99 4.73 27.23
C ASN A 24 -3.71 3.59 26.49
N GLN A 25 -4.66 2.90 27.13
CA GLN A 25 -5.40 1.82 26.50
C GLN A 25 -6.34 2.37 25.44
N ILE A 26 -7.02 3.48 25.73
CA ILE A 26 -7.87 4.17 24.77
C ILE A 26 -7.04 4.68 23.59
N TYR A 27 -5.90 5.31 23.85
CA TYR A 27 -5.01 5.80 22.79
C TYR A 27 -4.53 4.67 21.85
N ASN A 28 -4.06 3.56 22.42
CA ASN A 28 -3.62 2.40 21.63
C ASN A 28 -4.76 1.78 20.82
N SER A 29 -5.95 1.66 21.42
CA SER A 29 -7.15 1.16 20.72
C SER A 29 -7.54 2.07 19.55
N LEU A 30 -7.45 3.39 19.71
CA LEU A 30 -7.71 4.34 18.63
C LEU A 30 -6.72 4.18 17.46
N ILE A 31 -5.42 3.99 17.74
CA ILE A 31 -4.42 3.74 16.69
C ILE A 31 -4.73 2.45 15.93
N THR A 32 -4.98 1.36 16.64
CA THR A 32 -5.29 0.06 16.01
C THR A 32 -6.56 0.17 15.18
N ASN A 33 -7.61 0.81 15.71
CA ASN A 33 -8.87 1.01 14.99
C ASN A 33 -8.71 1.92 13.78
N HIS A 34 -7.84 2.95 13.84
CA HIS A 34 -7.54 3.79 12.69
C HIS A 34 -7.00 2.97 11.52
N ILE A 35 -6.00 2.13 11.77
CA ILE A 35 -5.35 1.30 10.73
C ILE A 35 -6.33 0.24 10.22
N PHE A 36 -7.01 -0.45 11.14
CA PHE A 36 -7.98 -1.49 10.82
C PHE A 36 -9.09 -0.98 9.91
N ILE A 37 -9.71 0.17 10.26
CA ILE A 37 -10.78 0.76 9.46
C ILE A 37 -10.27 1.22 8.09
N ILE A 38 -9.12 1.88 8.02
CA ILE A 38 -8.61 2.38 6.74
C ILE A 38 -8.25 1.22 5.81
N ILE A 39 -7.57 0.18 6.28
CA ILE A 39 -7.14 -0.92 5.41
C ILE A 39 -8.32 -1.83 5.05
N PHE A 40 -9.02 -2.37 6.05
CA PHE A 40 -10.05 -3.41 5.84
C PHE A 40 -11.39 -2.87 5.35
N PHE A 41 -11.74 -1.62 5.68
CA PHE A 41 -13.05 -1.06 5.35
C PHE A 41 -13.02 0.07 4.33
N ILE A 42 -11.85 0.60 3.98
CA ILE A 42 -11.72 1.63 2.94
C ILE A 42 -10.86 1.12 1.79
N VAL A 43 -9.57 0.84 2.00
CA VAL A 43 -8.68 0.59 0.86
C VAL A 43 -9.00 -0.75 0.17
N ILE A 44 -9.14 -1.84 0.92
CA ILE A 44 -9.43 -3.16 0.36
C ILE A 44 -10.80 -3.21 -0.35
N PRO A 45 -11.92 -2.77 0.27
CA PRO A 45 -13.22 -2.84 -0.38
C PRO A 45 -13.33 -2.00 -1.64
N PHE A 46 -12.68 -0.83 -1.69
CA PHE A 46 -12.76 0.02 -2.87
C PHE A 46 -11.89 -0.49 -4.02
N ILE A 47 -10.64 -0.88 -3.75
CA ILE A 47 -9.71 -1.28 -4.80
C ILE A 47 -10.03 -2.68 -5.34
N ILE A 48 -10.27 -3.66 -4.45
CA ILE A 48 -10.49 -5.05 -4.86
C ILE A 48 -11.98 -5.31 -5.03
N GLY A 49 -12.78 -5.00 -4.01
CA GLY A 49 -14.22 -5.28 -4.02
C GLY A 49 -15.00 -4.41 -5.01
N GLY A 50 -14.66 -3.13 -5.14
CA GLY A 50 -15.30 -2.17 -6.04
C GLY A 50 -14.72 -2.23 -7.43
N PHE A 51 -13.54 -1.64 -7.62
CA PHE A 51 -12.90 -1.54 -8.94
C PHE A 51 -12.54 -2.91 -9.53
N GLY A 52 -12.05 -3.85 -8.72
CA GLY A 52 -11.70 -5.20 -9.20
C GLY A 52 -12.91 -5.95 -9.77
N ASN A 53 -13.99 -6.08 -8.99
CA ASN A 53 -15.19 -6.79 -9.45
C ASN A 53 -15.92 -6.08 -10.60
N PHE A 54 -15.85 -4.74 -10.66
CA PHE A 54 -16.50 -3.98 -11.71
C PHE A 54 -15.69 -3.95 -13.01
N LEU A 55 -14.41 -3.59 -12.94
CA LEU A 55 -13.60 -3.33 -14.14
C LEU A 55 -13.01 -4.59 -14.76
N ILE A 56 -12.64 -5.61 -13.97
CA ILE A 56 -11.93 -6.78 -14.52
C ILE A 56 -12.80 -7.54 -15.54
N PRO A 57 -14.08 -7.86 -15.29
CA PRO A 57 -14.93 -8.51 -16.29
C PRO A 57 -15.09 -7.65 -17.55
N LEU A 58 -15.29 -6.34 -17.38
CA LEU A 58 -15.43 -5.40 -18.49
C LEU A 58 -14.17 -5.35 -19.38
N ILE A 59 -12.98 -5.30 -18.76
CA ILE A 59 -11.70 -5.28 -19.48
C ILE A 59 -11.45 -6.60 -20.23
N LEU A 60 -11.83 -7.73 -19.63
CA LEU A 60 -11.65 -9.05 -20.23
C LEU A 60 -12.76 -9.40 -21.25
N GLY A 61 -13.80 -8.58 -21.36
CA GLY A 61 -14.99 -8.88 -22.16
C GLY A 61 -15.77 -10.09 -21.65
N SER A 62 -15.61 -10.45 -20.37
CA SER A 62 -16.33 -11.55 -19.75
C SER A 62 -17.64 -11.06 -19.13
N PRO A 63 -18.70 -11.90 -19.15
CA PRO A 63 -20.00 -11.51 -18.60
C PRO A 63 -19.97 -11.35 -17.08
N ASP A 64 -19.11 -12.11 -16.40
CA ASP A 64 -18.90 -12.06 -14.97
C ASP A 64 -17.51 -12.66 -14.63
N ILE A 65 -17.13 -12.62 -13.36
CA ILE A 65 -16.01 -13.36 -12.78
C ILE A 65 -16.30 -14.86 -12.66
N ALA A 66 -15.25 -15.68 -12.58
CA ALA A 66 -15.34 -17.15 -12.64
C ALA A 66 -16.20 -17.80 -11.52
N TYR A 67 -16.30 -17.18 -10.34
CA TYR A 67 -17.06 -17.72 -9.20
C TYR A 67 -17.98 -16.66 -8.56
N PRO A 68 -19.12 -16.31 -9.20
CA PRO A 68 -19.98 -15.21 -8.75
C PRO A 68 -20.54 -15.41 -7.34
N ARG A 69 -20.88 -16.66 -6.97
CA ARG A 69 -21.42 -16.98 -5.64
C ARG A 69 -20.39 -16.86 -4.54
N ILE A 70 -19.15 -17.27 -4.80
CA ILE A 70 -18.04 -17.10 -3.85
C ILE A 70 -17.73 -15.62 -3.73
N ASN A 71 -17.74 -14.87 -4.83
CA ASN A 71 -17.52 -13.43 -4.79
C ASN A 71 -18.56 -12.66 -3.97
N ASN A 72 -19.82 -13.10 -4.01
CA ASN A 72 -20.89 -12.51 -3.22
C ASN A 72 -20.76 -12.80 -1.70
N ILE A 73 -19.98 -13.82 -1.33
CA ILE A 73 -19.70 -14.20 0.07
C ILE A 73 -18.32 -13.68 0.50
N SER A 74 -17.38 -13.52 -0.44
CA SER A 74 -16.06 -13.00 -0.17
C SER A 74 -16.21 -11.51 0.15
N HIS A 75 -16.37 -11.24 1.43
CA HIS A 75 -15.89 -10.01 2.02
C HIS A 75 -14.45 -9.80 1.54
N PRO A 76 -14.07 -8.60 1.07
CA PRO A 76 -12.86 -8.43 0.29
C PRO A 76 -11.65 -8.71 1.20
N GLU A 77 -11.01 -9.85 0.99
CA GLU A 77 -9.81 -10.26 1.70
C GLU A 77 -8.70 -10.56 0.69
N ILE A 78 -7.77 -9.59 0.64
CA ILE A 78 -6.31 -9.60 0.41
C ILE A 78 -5.81 -10.58 -0.67
N TYR A 79 -5.18 -10.14 -1.78
CA TYR A 79 -3.77 -9.72 -1.81
C TYR A 79 -3.42 -8.59 -2.79
N ILE A 80 -2.41 -7.83 -2.36
CA ILE A 80 -1.64 -6.76 -3.00
C ILE A 80 -2.38 -5.43 -3.22
N LEU A 81 -2.65 -4.74 -2.12
CA LEU A 81 -3.30 -3.42 -2.02
C LEU A 81 -2.78 -2.33 -2.98
N ILE A 82 -1.52 -2.46 -3.41
CA ILE A 82 -0.83 -1.48 -4.25
C ILE A 82 -0.92 -1.81 -5.75
N LEU A 83 -0.99 -3.09 -6.13
CA LEU A 83 -0.88 -3.47 -7.54
C LEU A 83 -2.11 -3.08 -8.38
N PRO A 84 -3.36 -3.29 -7.94
CA PRO A 84 -4.50 -2.81 -8.69
C PRO A 84 -4.54 -1.27 -8.75
N GLY A 85 -4.06 -0.58 -7.71
CA GLY A 85 -3.87 0.87 -7.73
C GLY A 85 -2.90 1.32 -8.83
N PHE A 86 -1.76 0.63 -8.98
CA PHE A 86 -0.85 0.89 -10.10
C PHE A 86 -1.47 0.57 -11.46
N GLY A 87 -2.30 -0.47 -11.56
CA GLY A 87 -3.06 -0.80 -12.78
C GLY A 87 -3.99 0.35 -13.17
N LEU A 88 -4.83 0.81 -12.24
CA LEU A 88 -5.77 1.91 -12.43
C LEU A 88 -5.09 3.19 -12.91
N ILE A 89 -4.05 3.64 -12.19
CA ILE A 89 -3.32 4.87 -12.56
C ILE A 89 -2.65 4.73 -13.93
N SER A 90 -2.11 3.55 -14.24
CA SER A 90 -1.48 3.35 -15.55
C SER A 90 -2.50 3.43 -16.70
N HIS A 91 -3.70 2.89 -16.49
CA HIS A 91 -4.78 2.95 -17.47
C HIS A 91 -5.27 4.39 -17.70
N ILE A 92 -5.50 5.13 -16.62
CA ILE A 92 -5.90 6.55 -16.67
C ILE A 92 -4.85 7.38 -17.43
N ILE A 93 -3.56 7.21 -17.11
CA ILE A 93 -2.48 7.96 -17.77
C ILE A 93 -2.41 7.64 -19.27
N ILE A 94 -2.62 6.39 -19.69
CA ILE A 94 -2.66 6.06 -21.13
C ILE A 94 -3.80 6.81 -21.81
N ASN A 95 -5.00 6.74 -21.22
CA ASN A 95 -6.21 7.30 -21.80
C ASN A 95 -6.07 8.82 -21.97
N GLU A 96 -5.64 9.51 -20.92
CA GLU A 96 -5.44 10.97 -20.92
C GLU A 96 -4.29 11.43 -21.83
N ARG A 97 -3.33 10.55 -22.14
CA ARG A 97 -2.18 10.87 -23.00
C ARG A 97 -2.37 10.43 -24.45
N GLY A 98 -3.46 9.74 -24.77
CA GLY A 98 -3.72 9.19 -26.11
C GLY A 98 -2.62 8.25 -26.61
N LYS A 99 -1.88 7.61 -25.70
CA LYS A 99 -0.79 6.69 -26.07
C LYS A 99 -1.34 5.30 -26.32
N LYS A 100 -0.68 4.52 -27.18
CA LYS A 100 -1.08 3.12 -27.46
C LYS A 100 -0.63 2.14 -26.38
N GLU A 101 0.42 2.50 -25.62
CA GLU A 101 1.03 1.62 -24.62
C GLU A 101 1.41 2.39 -23.36
N THR A 102 1.37 1.71 -22.21
CA THR A 102 1.92 2.21 -20.95
C THR A 102 3.44 2.39 -21.09
N PHE A 103 3.95 3.54 -20.67
CA PHE A 103 5.39 3.70 -20.49
C PHE A 103 5.92 2.69 -19.45
N GLY A 104 6.91 1.89 -19.84
CA GLY A 104 7.58 0.95 -18.95
C GLY A 104 6.77 -0.32 -18.62
N PHE A 105 5.88 -0.78 -19.51
CA PHE A 105 5.07 -2.00 -19.32
C PHE A 105 5.85 -3.20 -18.78
N LEU A 106 6.99 -3.52 -19.41
CA LEU A 106 7.86 -4.61 -18.98
C LEU A 106 8.34 -4.41 -17.53
N GLY A 107 8.71 -3.18 -17.16
CA GLY A 107 9.09 -2.85 -15.78
C GLY A 107 7.95 -3.07 -14.78
N ILE A 108 6.69 -2.79 -15.16
CA ILE A 108 5.51 -3.06 -14.33
C ILE A 108 5.35 -4.56 -14.10
N LEU A 109 5.48 -5.35 -15.17
CA LEU A 109 5.34 -6.80 -15.11
C LEU A 109 6.41 -7.44 -14.22
N TYR A 110 7.68 -7.03 -14.39
CA TYR A 110 8.77 -7.50 -13.52
C TYR A 110 8.53 -7.13 -12.05
N VAL A 111 7.99 -5.94 -11.78
CA VAL A 111 7.63 -5.50 -10.43
C VAL A 111 6.53 -6.37 -9.83
N ILE A 112 5.45 -6.67 -10.57
CA ILE A 112 4.35 -7.52 -10.10
C ILE A 112 4.85 -8.91 -9.71
N ILE A 113 5.68 -9.51 -10.56
CA ILE A 113 6.23 -10.85 -10.34
C ILE A 113 7.16 -10.87 -9.13
N THR A 114 8.01 -9.84 -8.97
CA THR A 114 9.01 -9.82 -7.90
C THR A 114 8.42 -9.46 -6.53
N ILE A 115 7.42 -8.56 -6.47
CA ILE A 115 6.74 -8.21 -5.21
C ILE A 115 6.00 -9.41 -4.62
N GLY A 116 5.47 -10.31 -5.46
CA GLY A 116 4.75 -11.50 -5.00
C GLY A 116 5.61 -12.52 -4.22
N PHE A 117 6.94 -12.38 -4.24
CA PHE A 117 7.86 -13.41 -3.74
C PHE A 117 8.68 -13.01 -2.50
N LEU A 118 8.62 -11.75 -2.02
CA LEU A 118 9.58 -11.24 -1.03
C LEU A 118 8.99 -10.85 0.33
N ALA A 119 9.65 -11.28 1.42
CA ALA A 119 9.34 -10.92 2.80
C ALA A 119 10.53 -10.19 3.46
N HIS A 120 10.35 -8.92 3.89
CA HIS A 120 11.43 -8.11 4.50
C HIS A 120 11.04 -7.43 5.82
N HIS A 121 9.88 -7.75 6.41
CA HIS A 121 9.40 -7.10 7.65
C HIS A 121 10.06 -7.61 8.94
N ILE A 122 11.07 -8.47 8.83
CA ILE A 122 11.52 -9.36 9.91
C ILE A 122 12.98 -9.05 10.33
N PHE A 123 13.61 -7.99 9.82
CA PHE A 123 15.04 -7.75 10.01
C PHE A 123 15.50 -7.59 11.47
N THR A 124 14.60 -7.25 12.38
CA THR A 124 14.89 -7.01 13.80
C THR A 124 14.75 -8.24 14.70
N ILE A 125 14.30 -9.40 14.19
CA ILE A 125 14.12 -10.61 15.03
C ILE A 125 15.42 -11.40 15.30
N GLY A 126 16.58 -10.88 14.92
CA GLY A 126 17.87 -11.55 15.13
C GLY A 126 18.31 -12.50 14.00
N LEU A 127 17.92 -12.22 12.76
CA LEU A 127 18.42 -12.94 11.58
C LEU A 127 19.94 -12.83 11.44
N ASP A 128 20.58 -13.87 10.89
CA ASP A 128 22.01 -13.88 10.57
C ASP A 128 22.37 -12.81 9.52
N VAL A 129 23.65 -12.41 9.50
CA VAL A 129 24.14 -11.30 8.66
C VAL A 129 23.90 -11.59 7.17
N ASP A 130 24.08 -12.83 6.74
CA ASP A 130 23.97 -13.24 5.34
C ASP A 130 22.52 -13.20 4.86
N THR A 131 21.59 -13.68 5.68
CA THR A 131 20.14 -13.62 5.43
C THR A 131 19.64 -12.17 5.36
N ARG A 132 20.09 -11.28 6.26
CA ARG A 132 19.73 -9.85 6.20
C ARG A 132 20.30 -9.18 4.94
N ALA A 133 21.54 -9.49 4.57
CA ALA A 133 22.16 -8.97 3.36
C ALA A 133 21.41 -9.42 2.10
N TYR A 134 21.00 -10.70 2.03
CA TYR A 134 20.20 -11.24 0.93
C TYR A 134 18.88 -10.48 0.76
N PHE A 135 18.08 -10.38 1.82
CA PHE A 135 16.78 -9.70 1.76
C PHE A 135 16.89 -8.19 1.58
N THR A 136 17.93 -7.54 2.14
CA THR A 136 18.26 -6.12 1.87
C THR A 136 18.50 -5.92 0.38
N SER A 137 19.36 -6.75 -0.22
CA SER A 137 19.70 -6.70 -1.64
C SER A 137 18.47 -6.95 -2.52
N ALA A 138 17.69 -7.99 -2.21
CA ALA A 138 16.46 -8.32 -2.94
C ALA A 138 15.44 -7.18 -2.88
N THR A 139 15.30 -6.51 -1.74
CA THR A 139 14.34 -5.40 -1.57
C THR A 139 14.80 -4.15 -2.32
N ILE A 140 16.09 -3.79 -2.26
CA ILE A 140 16.67 -2.67 -3.04
C ILE A 140 16.49 -2.90 -4.55
N ILE A 141 16.73 -4.13 -5.02
CA ILE A 141 16.57 -4.51 -6.43
C ILE A 141 15.13 -4.31 -6.91
N ILE A 142 14.12 -4.47 -6.06
CA ILE A 142 12.69 -4.23 -6.38
C ILE A 142 12.32 -2.74 -6.24
N ALA A 143 12.91 -2.07 -5.26
CA ALA A 143 12.68 -0.66 -4.98
C ALA A 143 13.13 0.25 -6.15
N ILE A 144 14.13 -0.18 -6.92
CA ILE A 144 14.62 0.56 -8.10
C ILE A 144 13.61 0.55 -9.25
N PRO A 145 13.11 -0.58 -9.78
CA PRO A 145 12.06 -0.62 -10.81
C PRO A 145 10.75 0.05 -10.39
N THR A 146 10.33 -0.14 -9.13
CA THR A 146 9.14 0.53 -8.57
C THR A 146 9.33 2.04 -8.45
N GLY A 147 10.52 2.48 -8.03
CA GLY A 147 10.92 3.88 -7.93
C GLY A 147 11.17 4.58 -9.28
N ILE A 148 11.53 3.84 -10.33
CA ILE A 148 11.66 4.38 -11.70
C ILE A 148 10.28 4.73 -12.29
N LYS A 149 9.23 3.98 -11.94
CA LYS A 149 7.86 4.27 -12.41
C LYS A 149 7.20 5.42 -11.64
N ILE A 150 7.59 5.60 -10.38
CA ILE A 150 7.02 6.58 -9.47
C ILE A 150 8.22 7.18 -8.74
N PHE A 151 8.59 8.43 -9.01
CA PHE A 151 9.71 9.20 -8.41
C PHE A 151 9.76 9.27 -6.85
N ARG A 152 9.11 8.34 -6.13
CA ARG A 152 8.67 8.38 -4.74
C ARG A 152 9.21 7.20 -3.89
N GLY A 153 9.99 6.26 -4.46
CA GLY A 153 10.51 5.06 -3.78
C GLY A 153 11.73 5.28 -2.85
N PHE A 154 12.28 6.49 -2.78
CA PHE A 154 13.53 6.79 -2.05
C PHE A 154 13.49 6.43 -0.55
N THR A 155 12.39 6.71 0.15
CA THR A 155 12.28 6.38 1.58
C THR A 155 12.19 4.87 1.81
N GLY A 156 11.65 4.11 0.85
CA GLY A 156 11.63 2.64 0.89
C GLY A 156 13.00 2.02 0.62
N ILE A 157 13.79 2.62 -0.27
CA ILE A 157 15.19 2.22 -0.50
C ILE A 157 16.00 2.40 0.79
N ILE A 158 15.77 3.49 1.53
CA ILE A 158 16.46 3.73 2.81
C ILE A 158 16.06 2.67 3.84
N LEU A 159 14.76 2.37 3.98
CA LEU A 159 14.27 1.34 4.92
C LEU A 159 14.64 -0.09 4.52
N SER A 160 14.91 -0.34 3.24
CA SER A 160 15.35 -1.66 2.79
C SER A 160 16.77 -2.03 3.26
N ASN A 161 17.54 -1.07 3.78
CA ASN A 161 18.86 -1.30 4.32
C ASN A 161 18.80 -1.76 5.78
N SER A 162 19.15 -3.03 6.04
CA SER A 162 19.14 -3.61 7.38
C SER A 162 20.00 -2.87 8.42
N SER A 163 21.10 -2.22 8.03
CA SER A 163 21.92 -1.42 8.96
C SER A 163 21.22 -0.13 9.38
N ILE A 164 20.44 0.47 8.49
CA ILE A 164 19.68 1.70 8.75
C ILE A 164 18.39 1.37 9.51
N ASP A 165 17.78 0.21 9.23
CA ASP A 165 16.54 -0.24 9.90
C ASP A 165 16.74 -0.34 11.41
N ILE A 166 17.90 -0.76 11.92
CA ILE A 166 18.19 -0.78 13.36
C ILE A 166 17.92 0.56 14.05
N ILE A 167 18.18 1.68 13.36
CA ILE A 167 18.03 3.03 13.91
C ILE A 167 16.62 3.58 13.67
N LEU A 168 15.98 3.18 12.55
CA LEU A 168 14.69 3.74 12.13
C LEU A 168 13.49 2.86 12.53
N HIS A 169 13.71 1.62 12.99
CA HIS A 169 12.65 0.70 13.37
C HIS A 169 11.75 1.30 14.46
N ASP A 170 10.44 1.08 14.35
CA ASP A 170 9.41 1.60 15.26
C ASP A 170 9.41 3.14 15.46
N THR A 171 10.12 3.88 14.61
CA THR A 171 10.09 5.35 14.64
C THR A 171 9.00 5.92 13.74
N TYR A 172 8.70 7.21 13.94
CA TYR A 172 7.83 7.98 13.05
C TYR A 172 8.33 8.03 11.60
N TYR A 173 9.59 7.69 11.31
CA TYR A 173 10.10 7.59 9.95
C TYR A 173 9.41 6.44 9.18
N VAL A 174 9.30 5.27 9.80
CA VAL A 174 8.61 4.10 9.22
C VAL A 174 7.13 4.41 9.02
N VAL A 175 6.51 5.04 10.03
CA VAL A 175 5.11 5.49 9.95
C VAL A 175 4.93 6.47 8.78
N ALA A 176 5.82 7.45 8.62
CA ALA A 176 5.77 8.42 7.54
C ALA A 176 5.97 7.78 6.15
N HIS A 177 6.92 6.85 6.01
CA HIS A 177 7.12 6.09 4.78
C HIS A 177 5.84 5.34 4.39
N PHE A 178 5.26 4.56 5.31
CA PHE A 178 4.05 3.80 5.05
C PHE A 178 2.86 4.71 4.72
N HIS A 179 2.67 5.81 5.45
CA HIS A 179 1.61 6.77 5.16
C HIS A 179 1.80 7.43 3.79
N TYR A 180 3.03 7.72 3.39
CA TYR A 180 3.30 8.30 2.07
C TYR A 180 2.98 7.31 0.95
N VAL A 181 3.41 6.05 1.08
CA VAL A 181 3.15 5.00 0.08
C VAL A 181 1.67 4.64 0.04
N LEU A 182 1.02 4.41 1.18
CA LEU A 182 -0.38 4.00 1.24
C LEU A 182 -1.35 5.15 0.93
N SER A 183 -1.13 6.34 1.51
CA SER A 183 -2.06 7.47 1.32
C SER A 183 -1.98 8.00 -0.10
N ILE A 184 -0.78 8.20 -0.66
CA ILE A 184 -0.69 8.65 -2.05
C ILE A 184 -0.91 7.49 -3.02
N GLY A 185 -0.36 6.30 -2.77
CA GLY A 185 -0.51 5.19 -3.70
C GLY A 185 -1.94 4.68 -3.79
N ALA A 186 -2.59 4.42 -2.66
CA ALA A 186 -3.92 3.79 -2.66
C ALA A 186 -5.06 4.82 -2.73
N VAL A 187 -5.05 5.86 -1.89
CA VAL A 187 -6.17 6.82 -1.84
C VAL A 187 -6.24 7.66 -3.12
N PHE A 188 -5.10 8.10 -3.66
CA PHE A 188 -5.10 8.82 -4.95
C PHE A 188 -5.60 7.94 -6.09
N SER A 189 -5.21 6.67 -6.12
CA SER A 189 -5.71 5.71 -7.12
C SER A 189 -7.22 5.50 -7.03
N ILE A 190 -7.76 5.42 -5.80
CA ILE A 190 -9.21 5.33 -5.58
C ILE A 190 -9.91 6.58 -6.10
N ILE A 191 -9.43 7.78 -5.75
CA ILE A 191 -10.04 9.05 -6.19
C ILE A 191 -9.95 9.18 -7.72
N ALA A 192 -8.80 8.90 -8.31
CA ALA A 192 -8.60 8.95 -9.75
C ALA A 192 -9.55 8.00 -10.48
N GLY A 193 -9.72 6.76 -9.97
CA GLY A 193 -10.64 5.78 -10.54
C GLY A 193 -12.12 6.13 -10.37
N PHE A 194 -12.51 6.99 -9.44
CA PHE A 194 -13.90 7.45 -9.32
C PHE A 194 -14.24 8.61 -10.26
N ILE A 195 -13.25 9.44 -10.58
CA ILE A 195 -13.44 10.63 -11.40
C ILE A 195 -13.39 10.28 -12.89
N HIS A 196 -12.64 9.24 -13.24
CA HIS A 196 -12.44 8.76 -14.60
C HIS A 196 -13.30 7.54 -14.88
#